data_AF-A0A379F3X1-F1
#
_entry.id   AF-A0A379F3X1-F1
#
_cell.length_a   1.000
_cell.length_b   1.000
_cell.length_c   1.000
_cell.angle_alpha   90.00
_cell.angle_beta   90.00
_cell.angle_gamma   90.00
#
_symmetry.space_group_name_H-M   'P 1'
#
loop_
_entity.id
_entity.type
_entity.pdbx_description
1 polymer ?
#
loop_
_entity_poly.entity_id
_entity_poly.type
_entity_poly.pdbx_seq_one_letter_code
_entity_poly.pdbx_strand_id
1 'polypeptide(L)'
;MIQVGNRYKFIFQVHKILFKVNYFAAYDDSLERVDIPNTIKKVGTCAFDSNRMLKDIKLPNGLTYIGQNAFYKCAFDSIVFPVSLEYLGGGSGAYWEHIKKIYSLAPTPPYCAEDLINRGKGPFHGYTPNDIPLYVPIGSGEKYREAFGWNYFTNIIETDKFPTGIVLPKMGNNELCKVYGKDNELVIEIPNLLSSPIHYSIYSIEGTMIEQGNLKKSYTLKPAKGVYIVRVGNTTHKIFM
;
A
#
# COMPACT_ATOMS: atom_id res chain seq x y z
N MET A 1 -5.31 21.64 -3.71
CA MET A 1 -4.87 21.96 -5.09
C MET A 1 -3.43 22.42 -5.03
N ILE A 2 -2.52 21.80 -5.79
CA ILE A 2 -1.22 22.40 -6.10
C ILE A 2 -0.99 22.22 -7.60
N GLN A 3 -0.88 23.33 -8.32
CA GLN A 3 -0.63 23.37 -9.75
C GLN A 3 0.87 23.21 -10.02
N VAL A 4 1.24 22.28 -10.90
CA VAL A 4 2.56 22.25 -11.55
C VAL A 4 2.32 22.02 -13.03
N GLY A 5 2.29 23.11 -13.82
CA GLY A 5 2.11 23.09 -15.28
C GLY A 5 0.66 23.06 -15.80
N ASN A 6 0.51 22.87 -17.13
CA ASN A 6 -0.74 22.88 -17.91
C ASN A 6 -1.53 21.55 -17.87
N ARG A 7 -1.28 20.68 -16.89
CA ARG A 7 -2.09 19.49 -16.64
C ARG A 7 -2.49 19.50 -15.18
N TYR A 8 -3.79 19.45 -14.91
CA TYR A 8 -4.30 19.29 -13.55
C TYR A 8 -3.85 17.92 -13.03
N LYS A 9 -2.81 17.91 -12.21
CA LYS A 9 -2.39 16.71 -11.47
C LYS A 9 -3.35 16.56 -10.30
N PHE A 10 -4.48 15.91 -10.51
CA PHE A 10 -5.42 15.60 -9.43
C PHE A 10 -4.82 14.51 -8.55
N ILE A 11 -4.01 14.92 -7.56
CA ILE A 11 -3.77 14.10 -6.37
C ILE A 11 -5.07 14.21 -5.57
N PHE A 12 -5.92 13.21 -5.69
CA PHE A 12 -7.17 13.15 -4.96
C PHE A 12 -6.87 12.76 -3.49
N GLN A 13 -6.68 13.76 -2.61
CA GLN A 13 -6.57 13.56 -1.16
C GLN A 13 -7.97 13.46 -0.54
N VAL A 14 -8.45 12.23 -0.34
CA VAL A 14 -9.79 11.98 0.20
C VAL A 14 -9.83 12.32 1.69
N HIS A 15 -10.68 13.27 2.10
CA HIS A 15 -10.91 13.55 3.51
C HIS A 15 -11.98 12.62 4.11
N LYS A 16 -11.53 11.83 5.10
CA LYS A 16 -12.20 11.12 6.21
C LYS A 16 -13.54 10.35 6.05
N ILE A 17 -14.39 10.50 5.03
CA ILE A 17 -15.77 9.93 5.13
C ILE A 17 -16.28 9.10 3.93
N LEU A 18 -15.73 9.17 2.72
CA LEU A 18 -16.39 8.56 1.54
C LEU A 18 -15.63 7.41 0.86
N PHE A 19 -15.60 6.21 1.46
CA PHE A 19 -15.36 4.98 0.68
C PHE A 19 -16.40 3.88 0.91
N LYS A 20 -17.45 4.19 1.69
CA LYS A 20 -18.68 3.39 1.72
C LYS A 20 -19.64 3.70 0.56
N VAL A 21 -19.32 4.68 -0.29
CA VAL A 21 -20.18 5.11 -1.40
C VAL A 21 -19.85 4.30 -2.63
N ASN A 22 -20.86 3.64 -3.19
CA ASN A 22 -20.75 2.98 -4.48
C ASN A 22 -20.47 4.04 -5.56
N TYR A 23 -19.66 3.72 -6.57
CA TYR A 23 -19.36 4.63 -7.69
C TYR A 23 -18.63 5.93 -7.32
N PHE A 24 -17.81 5.92 -6.26
CA PHE A 24 -17.13 7.12 -5.71
C PHE A 24 -16.40 7.99 -6.75
N ALA A 25 -15.54 7.39 -7.57
CA ALA A 25 -14.77 8.03 -8.62
C ALA A 25 -14.74 7.13 -9.86
N ALA A 26 -15.90 6.57 -10.22
CA ALA A 26 -16.03 5.73 -11.41
C ALA A 26 -15.99 6.58 -12.70
N TYR A 27 -15.42 6.03 -13.76
CA TYR A 27 -15.36 6.62 -15.11
C TYR A 27 -14.61 7.98 -15.15
N ASP A 28 -13.64 8.18 -14.27
CA ASP A 28 -12.77 9.36 -14.27
C ASP A 28 -11.57 9.12 -15.20
N ASP A 29 -11.69 9.65 -16.42
CA ASP A 29 -10.64 9.59 -17.46
C ASP A 29 -9.41 10.47 -17.14
N SER A 30 -9.39 11.19 -16.01
CA SER A 30 -8.28 12.05 -15.59
C SER A 30 -7.55 11.56 -14.34
N LEU A 31 -8.11 10.57 -13.63
CA LEU A 31 -7.58 10.12 -12.35
C LEU A 31 -6.31 9.28 -12.55
N GLU A 32 -5.15 9.87 -12.34
CA GLU A 32 -3.86 9.18 -12.50
C GLU A 32 -3.35 8.48 -11.23
N ARG A 33 -3.72 8.98 -10.05
CA ARG A 33 -3.26 8.47 -8.76
C ARG A 33 -4.28 8.63 -7.65
N VAL A 34 -4.37 7.63 -6.77
CA VAL A 34 -5.21 7.65 -5.58
C VAL A 34 -4.41 7.26 -4.33
N ASP A 35 -4.41 8.13 -3.33
CA ASP A 35 -3.94 7.83 -1.98
C ASP A 35 -5.16 7.65 -1.05
N ILE A 36 -5.50 6.41 -0.71
CA ILE A 36 -6.64 6.10 0.17
C ILE A 36 -6.20 6.25 1.65
N PRO A 37 -6.92 7.03 2.49
CA PRO A 37 -6.54 7.21 3.88
C PRO A 37 -6.50 5.91 4.70
N ASN A 38 -5.54 5.80 5.62
CA ASN A 38 -5.35 4.64 6.51
C ASN A 38 -6.56 4.31 7.42
N THR A 39 -7.49 5.24 7.58
CA THR A 39 -8.73 5.04 8.35
C THR A 39 -9.79 4.25 7.59
N ILE A 40 -9.65 4.11 6.27
CA ILE A 40 -10.63 3.45 5.43
C ILE A 40 -10.53 1.93 5.57
N LYS A 41 -11.68 1.30 5.80
CA LYS A 41 -11.82 -0.16 5.99
C LYS A 41 -12.42 -0.87 4.78
N LYS A 42 -13.18 -0.15 3.94
CA LYS A 42 -13.90 -0.73 2.81
C LYS A 42 -13.78 0.18 1.60
N VAL A 43 -13.56 -0.41 0.42
CA VAL A 43 -13.76 0.22 -0.89
C VAL A 43 -15.09 -0.31 -1.44
N GLY A 44 -16.02 0.60 -1.74
CA GLY A 44 -17.37 0.27 -2.20
C GLY A 44 -17.43 -0.35 -3.60
N THR A 45 -18.63 -0.83 -3.96
CA THR A 45 -18.92 -1.38 -5.28
C THR A 45 -18.70 -0.31 -6.36
N CYS A 46 -18.03 -0.68 -7.45
CA CYS A 46 -17.69 0.21 -8.56
C CYS A 46 -16.92 1.50 -8.17
N ALA A 47 -16.28 1.57 -6.99
CA ALA A 47 -15.73 2.82 -6.48
C ALA A 47 -14.74 3.52 -7.42
N PHE A 48 -13.99 2.78 -8.23
CA PHE A 48 -13.03 3.26 -9.22
C PHE A 48 -13.21 2.55 -10.57
N ASP A 49 -14.43 2.11 -10.86
CA ASP A 49 -14.76 1.43 -12.11
C ASP A 49 -14.33 2.27 -13.32
N SER A 50 -13.64 1.64 -14.27
CA SER A 50 -13.23 2.18 -15.57
C SER A 50 -12.29 3.39 -15.54
N ASN A 51 -11.48 3.54 -14.48
CA ASN A 51 -10.42 4.55 -14.43
C ASN A 51 -9.16 4.12 -15.20
N ARG A 52 -9.19 4.34 -16.51
CA ARG A 52 -8.15 3.88 -17.44
C ARG A 52 -6.84 4.68 -17.38
N MET A 53 -6.83 5.83 -16.71
CA MET A 53 -5.60 6.60 -16.48
C MET A 53 -4.96 6.34 -15.12
N LEU A 54 -5.61 5.56 -14.24
CA LEU A 54 -5.13 5.30 -12.88
C LEU A 54 -3.90 4.40 -12.89
N LYS A 55 -2.72 5.00 -12.67
CA LYS A 55 -1.42 4.31 -12.73
C LYS A 55 -0.92 3.86 -11.37
N ASP A 56 -1.28 4.57 -10.30
CA ASP A 56 -0.80 4.32 -8.94
C ASP A 56 -1.96 4.37 -7.93
N ILE A 57 -2.08 3.32 -7.13
CA ILE A 57 -3.06 3.24 -6.05
C ILE A 57 -2.43 2.67 -4.79
N LYS A 58 -2.62 3.38 -3.68
CA LYS A 58 -2.20 2.92 -2.35
C LYS A 58 -3.40 2.51 -1.53
N LEU A 59 -3.52 1.20 -1.30
CA LEU A 59 -4.52 0.63 -0.40
C LEU A 59 -4.06 0.80 1.06
N PRO A 60 -4.98 1.14 1.98
CA PRO A 60 -4.62 1.37 3.37
C PRO A 60 -4.36 0.06 4.11
N ASN A 61 -3.41 0.05 5.04
CA ASN A 61 -3.00 -1.14 5.80
C ASN A 61 -4.15 -1.84 6.54
N GLY A 62 -5.21 -1.10 6.86
CA GLY A 62 -6.38 -1.61 7.57
C GLY A 62 -7.58 -1.97 6.68
N LEU A 63 -7.44 -1.95 5.36
CA LEU A 63 -8.52 -2.27 4.42
C LEU A 63 -8.91 -3.74 4.53
N THR A 64 -10.16 -4.03 4.84
CA THR A 64 -10.66 -5.41 4.95
C THR A 64 -11.55 -5.84 3.78
N TYR A 65 -12.07 -4.88 3.01
CA TYR A 65 -13.09 -5.18 1.98
C TYR A 65 -12.90 -4.36 0.70
N ILE A 66 -12.98 -5.05 -0.44
CA ILE A 66 -13.08 -4.45 -1.77
C ILE A 66 -14.35 -4.97 -2.44
N GLY A 67 -15.25 -4.07 -2.82
CA GLY A 67 -16.55 -4.40 -3.41
C GLY A 67 -16.49 -4.91 -4.84
N GLN A 68 -17.64 -5.40 -5.32
CA GLN A 68 -17.81 -5.84 -6.69
C GLN A 68 -17.44 -4.74 -7.68
N ASN A 69 -16.70 -5.09 -8.73
CA ASN A 69 -16.23 -4.18 -9.77
C ASN A 69 -15.48 -2.92 -9.26
N ALA A 70 -15.00 -2.90 -8.01
CA ALA A 70 -14.42 -1.71 -7.41
C ALA A 70 -13.26 -1.11 -8.21
N PHE A 71 -12.46 -1.95 -8.89
CA PHE A 71 -11.38 -1.53 -9.80
C PHE A 71 -11.53 -2.14 -11.19
N TYR A 72 -12.76 -2.42 -11.63
CA TYR A 72 -13.02 -2.93 -12.98
C TYR A 72 -12.38 -2.01 -14.02
N LYS A 73 -11.63 -2.53 -15.00
CA LYS A 73 -10.99 -1.74 -16.07
C LYS A 73 -10.07 -0.59 -15.60
N CYS A 74 -9.42 -0.74 -14.44
CA CYS A 74 -8.32 0.14 -14.02
C CYS A 74 -6.98 -0.22 -14.70
N ALA A 75 -6.08 0.76 -14.81
CA ALA A 75 -4.84 0.66 -15.61
C ALA A 75 -3.53 0.70 -14.81
N PHE A 76 -3.55 0.40 -13.52
CA PHE A 76 -2.33 0.42 -12.70
C PHE A 76 -1.41 -0.74 -13.06
N ASP A 77 -0.10 -0.54 -12.93
CA ASP A 77 0.91 -1.54 -13.29
C ASP A 77 1.20 -2.55 -12.17
N SER A 78 0.83 -2.20 -10.95
CA SER A 78 1.00 -3.02 -9.76
C SER A 78 0.00 -2.65 -8.68
N ILE A 79 -0.34 -3.62 -7.84
CA ILE A 79 -1.19 -3.41 -6.66
C ILE A 79 -0.68 -4.23 -5.49
N VAL A 80 -0.79 -3.65 -4.29
CA VAL A 80 -0.43 -4.29 -3.03
C VAL A 80 -1.69 -4.44 -2.19
N PHE A 81 -2.16 -5.66 -2.04
CA PHE A 81 -3.26 -5.99 -1.14
C PHE A 81 -2.74 -6.12 0.30
N PRO A 82 -3.30 -5.35 1.25
CA PRO A 82 -2.81 -5.35 2.63
C PRO A 82 -3.09 -6.67 3.32
N VAL A 83 -2.32 -6.96 4.38
CA VAL A 83 -2.45 -8.19 5.19
C VAL A 83 -3.83 -8.33 5.83
N SER A 84 -4.54 -7.22 6.02
CA SER A 84 -5.89 -7.17 6.61
C SER A 84 -7.01 -7.39 5.61
N LEU A 85 -6.73 -7.54 4.31
CA LEU A 85 -7.76 -7.74 3.30
C LEU A 85 -8.40 -9.11 3.50
N GLU A 86 -9.72 -9.13 3.68
CA GLU A 86 -10.49 -10.34 3.92
C GLU A 86 -11.36 -10.71 2.71
N TYR A 87 -11.77 -9.72 1.91
CA TYR A 87 -12.79 -9.90 0.87
C TYR A 87 -12.49 -9.12 -0.43
N LEU A 88 -12.63 -9.83 -1.56
CA LEU A 88 -12.62 -9.31 -2.92
C LEU A 88 -13.95 -9.65 -3.61
N GLY A 89 -14.69 -8.62 -4.03
CA GLY A 89 -15.92 -8.78 -4.80
C GLY A 89 -15.67 -9.29 -6.23
N GLY A 90 -16.64 -9.97 -6.81
CA GLY A 90 -16.56 -10.42 -8.20
C GLY A 90 -16.29 -9.28 -9.17
N GLY A 91 -15.46 -9.53 -10.18
CA GLY A 91 -15.03 -8.53 -11.16
C GLY A 91 -14.22 -7.35 -10.60
N SER A 92 -13.88 -7.31 -9.30
CA SER A 92 -13.15 -6.18 -8.70
C SER A 92 -11.76 -5.97 -9.29
N GLY A 93 -11.18 -7.01 -9.92
CA GLY A 93 -9.92 -6.94 -10.65
C GLY A 93 -10.00 -7.48 -12.07
N ALA A 94 -11.16 -7.33 -12.72
CA ALA A 94 -11.35 -7.74 -14.10
C ALA A 94 -10.88 -6.65 -15.08
N TYR A 95 -10.37 -7.08 -16.23
CA TYR A 95 -9.86 -6.23 -17.30
C TYR A 95 -8.70 -5.29 -16.87
N TRP A 96 -7.79 -5.79 -16.05
CA TRP A 96 -6.54 -5.07 -15.73
C TRP A 96 -5.49 -5.31 -16.83
N GLU A 97 -5.63 -4.64 -17.96
CA GLU A 97 -4.78 -4.86 -19.14
C GLU A 97 -3.30 -4.44 -18.95
N HIS A 98 -3.03 -3.59 -17.95
CA HIS A 98 -1.70 -3.03 -17.70
C HIS A 98 -1.00 -3.60 -16.47
N ILE A 99 -1.66 -4.46 -15.68
CA ILE A 99 -1.07 -5.04 -14.48
C ILE A 99 0.10 -5.93 -14.85
N LYS A 100 1.23 -5.73 -14.17
CA LYS A 100 2.48 -6.49 -14.39
C LYS A 100 2.86 -7.35 -13.20
N LYS A 101 2.31 -7.07 -12.02
CA LYS A 101 2.57 -7.82 -10.79
C LYS A 101 1.55 -7.49 -9.71
N ILE A 102 1.28 -8.46 -8.86
CA ILE A 102 0.40 -8.32 -7.71
C ILE A 102 1.17 -8.76 -6.46
N TYR A 103 0.98 -8.04 -5.36
CA TYR A 103 1.43 -8.47 -4.04
C TYR A 103 0.20 -8.69 -3.18
N SER A 104 0.09 -9.87 -2.56
CA SER A 104 -0.85 -10.09 -1.47
C SER A 104 -0.06 -10.34 -0.18
N LEU A 105 -0.22 -9.46 0.81
CA LEU A 105 0.50 -9.55 2.07
C LEU A 105 -0.15 -10.54 3.05
N ALA A 106 -1.31 -11.11 2.71
CA ALA A 106 -2.07 -12.00 3.58
C ALA A 106 -1.55 -13.45 3.51
N PRO A 107 -1.17 -14.10 4.63
CA PRO A 107 -0.75 -15.51 4.64
C PRO A 107 -1.87 -16.52 4.31
N THR A 108 -3.12 -16.06 4.36
CA THR A 108 -4.30 -16.79 3.90
C THR A 108 -4.95 -15.95 2.81
N PRO A 109 -5.29 -16.53 1.64
CA PRO A 109 -5.88 -15.78 0.54
C PRO A 109 -7.19 -15.12 0.98
N PRO A 110 -7.39 -13.83 0.69
CA PRO A 110 -8.68 -13.17 0.86
C PRO A 110 -9.78 -13.93 0.13
N TYR A 111 -10.99 -13.97 0.70
CA TYR A 111 -12.13 -14.60 0.06
C TYR A 111 -12.49 -13.86 -1.23
N CYS A 112 -12.70 -14.62 -2.30
CA CYS A 112 -13.12 -14.13 -3.60
C CYS A 112 -14.59 -14.48 -3.84
N ALA A 113 -15.42 -13.47 -4.07
CA ALA A 113 -16.80 -13.68 -4.48
C ALA A 113 -16.93 -13.87 -5.99
N GLU A 114 -17.98 -14.57 -6.41
CA GLU A 114 -18.37 -14.64 -7.82
C GLU A 114 -18.87 -13.28 -8.33
N ASP A 115 -18.59 -13.02 -9.60
CA ASP A 115 -19.15 -11.91 -10.35
C ASP A 115 -20.62 -12.21 -10.68
N LEU A 116 -21.51 -11.38 -10.12
CA LEU A 116 -22.95 -11.51 -10.32
C LEU A 116 -23.36 -11.38 -11.80
N ILE A 117 -22.59 -10.65 -12.61
CA ILE A 117 -22.86 -10.45 -14.04
C ILE A 117 -22.24 -11.60 -14.85
N ASN A 118 -21.01 -12.00 -14.51
CA ASN A 118 -20.26 -13.05 -15.18
C ASN A 118 -20.20 -14.32 -14.32
N ARG A 119 -21.32 -15.06 -14.24
CA ARG A 119 -21.47 -16.24 -13.36
C ARG A 119 -20.29 -17.21 -13.47
N GLY A 120 -19.81 -17.71 -12.33
CA GLY A 120 -18.66 -18.61 -12.25
C GLY A 120 -17.29 -17.93 -12.43
N LYS A 121 -17.24 -16.60 -12.64
CA LYS A 121 -15.98 -15.84 -12.65
C LYS A 121 -15.78 -15.15 -11.31
N GLY A 122 -14.55 -15.12 -10.81
CA GLY A 122 -14.17 -14.46 -9.57
C GLY A 122 -13.79 -12.98 -9.76
N PRO A 123 -12.87 -12.44 -8.94
CA PRO A 123 -12.42 -11.06 -9.05
C PRO A 123 -11.58 -10.77 -10.31
N PHE A 124 -10.74 -11.73 -10.73
CA PHE A 124 -9.73 -11.52 -11.77
C PHE A 124 -10.13 -12.26 -13.06
N HIS A 125 -10.83 -11.59 -13.98
CA HIS A 125 -11.22 -12.19 -15.26
C HIS A 125 -11.16 -11.17 -16.41
N GLY A 126 -11.62 -11.58 -17.61
CA GLY A 126 -11.51 -10.76 -18.81
C GLY A 126 -10.05 -10.73 -19.31
N TYR A 127 -9.51 -9.53 -19.52
CA TYR A 127 -8.13 -9.32 -19.99
C TYR A 127 -7.10 -9.17 -18.86
N THR A 128 -7.43 -9.52 -17.62
CA THR A 128 -6.43 -9.57 -16.54
C THR A 128 -5.46 -10.74 -16.80
N PRO A 129 -4.15 -10.49 -17.01
CA PRO A 129 -3.18 -11.53 -17.28
C PRO A 129 -2.99 -12.44 -16.05
N ASN A 130 -2.75 -13.72 -16.30
CA ASN A 130 -2.63 -14.73 -15.25
C ASN A 130 -1.20 -15.26 -15.04
N ASP A 131 -0.29 -14.98 -15.96
CA ASP A 131 1.13 -15.38 -15.94
C ASP A 131 2.05 -14.34 -15.28
N ILE A 132 1.51 -13.19 -14.92
CA ILE A 132 2.23 -12.17 -14.15
C ILE A 132 2.57 -12.67 -12.73
N PRO A 133 3.68 -12.20 -12.14
CA PRO A 133 4.03 -12.54 -10.77
C PRO A 133 2.95 -12.13 -9.76
N LEU A 134 2.41 -13.13 -9.04
CA LEU A 134 1.64 -12.95 -7.81
C LEU A 134 2.54 -13.31 -6.62
N TYR A 135 3.02 -12.30 -5.91
CA TYR A 135 3.86 -12.46 -4.73
C TYR A 135 3.01 -12.67 -3.48
N VAL A 136 3.27 -13.75 -2.74
CA VAL A 136 2.56 -14.14 -1.51
C VAL A 136 3.55 -14.53 -0.41
N PRO A 137 3.15 -14.56 0.88
CA PRO A 137 4.09 -14.85 1.96
C PRO A 137 4.59 -16.31 1.88
N ILE A 138 5.84 -16.54 2.31
CA ILE A 138 6.42 -17.88 2.43
C ILE A 138 5.49 -18.79 3.24
N GLY A 139 5.15 -19.95 2.69
CA GLY A 139 4.21 -20.93 3.28
C GLY A 139 2.73 -20.73 2.89
N SER A 140 2.44 -19.79 1.98
CA SER A 140 1.06 -19.47 1.55
C SER A 140 0.73 -19.97 0.15
N GLY A 141 1.74 -20.36 -0.66
CA GLY A 141 1.59 -20.61 -2.09
C GLY A 141 0.53 -21.66 -2.42
N GLU A 142 0.46 -22.76 -1.67
CA GLU A 142 -0.53 -23.82 -1.87
C GLU A 142 -1.96 -23.31 -1.61
N LYS A 143 -2.17 -22.58 -0.52
CA LYS A 143 -3.48 -21.98 -0.20
C LYS A 143 -3.97 -21.07 -1.31
N TYR A 144 -3.08 -20.26 -1.90
CA TYR A 144 -3.42 -19.39 -3.03
C TYR A 144 -3.71 -20.17 -4.31
N ARG A 145 -3.00 -21.28 -4.57
CA ARG A 145 -3.26 -22.17 -5.72
C ARG A 145 -4.60 -22.89 -5.63
N GLU A 146 -5.12 -23.11 -4.43
CA GLU A 146 -6.41 -23.78 -4.21
C GLU A 146 -7.58 -22.81 -4.09
N ALA A 147 -7.32 -21.57 -3.66
CA ALA A 147 -8.37 -20.59 -3.41
C ALA A 147 -8.99 -20.07 -4.72
N PHE A 148 -10.32 -20.11 -4.81
CA PHE A 148 -11.07 -19.55 -5.91
C PHE A 148 -10.67 -18.08 -6.19
N GLY A 149 -10.53 -17.73 -7.47
CA GLY A 149 -10.11 -16.40 -7.90
C GLY A 149 -8.58 -16.22 -7.89
N TRP A 150 -7.91 -16.69 -6.84
CA TRP A 150 -6.45 -16.68 -6.75
C TRP A 150 -5.80 -17.78 -7.58
N ASN A 151 -6.46 -18.93 -7.67
CA ASN A 151 -6.07 -20.08 -8.49
C ASN A 151 -6.08 -19.80 -10.00
N TYR A 152 -6.48 -18.61 -10.42
CA TYR A 152 -6.38 -18.18 -11.81
C TYR A 152 -4.93 -17.88 -12.19
N PHE A 153 -4.11 -17.40 -11.25
CA PHE A 153 -2.72 -17.03 -11.50
C PHE A 153 -1.83 -18.27 -11.56
N THR A 154 -1.03 -18.37 -12.63
CA THR A 154 -0.12 -19.50 -12.89
C THR A 154 1.27 -19.26 -12.33
N ASN A 155 1.61 -18.02 -11.99
CA ASN A 155 2.93 -17.60 -11.52
C ASN A 155 2.88 -17.06 -10.08
N ILE A 156 2.64 -17.95 -9.13
CA ILE A 156 2.62 -17.63 -7.70
C ILE A 156 4.03 -17.79 -7.11
N ILE A 157 4.58 -16.70 -6.58
CA ILE A 157 5.94 -16.64 -6.04
C ILE A 157 5.87 -16.36 -4.53
N GLU A 158 6.43 -17.27 -3.75
CA GLU A 158 6.57 -17.07 -2.30
C GLU A 158 7.77 -16.18 -1.99
N THR A 159 7.57 -15.17 -1.14
CA THR A 159 8.62 -14.22 -0.80
C THR A 159 8.42 -13.58 0.57
N ASP A 160 9.52 -13.12 1.16
CA ASP A 160 9.58 -12.21 2.31
C ASP A 160 9.91 -10.76 1.88
N LYS A 161 10.18 -10.53 0.60
CA LYS A 161 10.60 -9.23 0.04
C LYS A 161 9.43 -8.43 -0.53
N PHE A 162 8.54 -8.00 0.36
CA PHE A 162 7.40 -7.17 -0.04
C PHE A 162 7.77 -5.69 -0.21
N PRO A 163 7.09 -4.96 -1.12
CA PRO A 163 7.15 -3.51 -1.11
C PRO A 163 6.54 -3.02 0.21
N THR A 164 7.36 -2.50 1.11
CA THR A 164 6.99 -2.19 2.49
C THR A 164 5.98 -1.05 2.65
N GLY A 165 5.37 -0.54 1.57
CA GLY A 165 4.44 0.61 1.58
C GLY A 165 5.06 1.93 2.02
N ILE A 166 6.25 1.87 2.61
CA ILE A 166 7.08 2.97 3.05
C ILE A 166 7.96 3.27 1.85
N VAL A 167 7.56 4.29 1.11
CA VAL A 167 8.52 5.01 0.28
C VAL A 167 9.58 5.48 1.28
N LEU A 168 10.71 4.77 1.34
CA LEU A 168 11.89 5.27 2.03
C LEU A 168 12.08 6.69 1.48
N PRO A 169 12.16 7.72 2.34
CA PRO A 169 12.46 9.05 1.87
C PRO A 169 13.68 8.96 0.95
N LYS A 170 13.53 9.39 -0.31
CA LYS A 170 14.72 9.65 -1.11
C LYS A 170 15.45 10.74 -0.36
N MET A 171 16.71 10.51 0.01
CA MET A 171 17.48 11.54 0.71
C MET A 171 17.45 12.79 -0.15
N GLY A 172 17.06 13.92 0.43
CA GLY A 172 17.42 15.21 -0.17
C GLY A 172 18.94 15.27 -0.32
N ASN A 173 19.45 16.04 -1.28
CA ASN A 173 20.88 16.13 -1.58
C ASN A 173 21.78 16.48 -0.35
N ASN A 174 21.20 16.90 0.78
CA ASN A 174 21.87 17.29 2.01
C ASN A 174 21.38 16.57 3.29
N GLU A 175 20.58 15.50 3.19
CA GLU A 175 20.13 14.74 4.39
C GLU A 175 21.18 13.71 4.82
N LEU A 176 21.58 13.75 6.10
CA LEU A 176 22.59 12.87 6.69
C LEU A 176 22.02 11.50 7.12
N CYS A 177 20.70 11.39 7.28
CA CYS A 177 20.03 10.18 7.73
C CYS A 177 18.58 10.12 7.23
N LYS A 178 18.01 8.93 7.16
CA LYS A 178 16.57 8.71 6.94
C LYS A 178 15.94 8.18 8.22
N VAL A 179 14.73 8.60 8.52
CA VAL A 179 13.96 8.07 9.65
C VAL A 179 12.66 7.47 9.14
N TYR A 180 12.38 6.22 9.46
CA TYR A 180 11.19 5.51 9.00
C TYR A 180 10.83 4.35 9.93
N GLY A 181 9.59 3.86 9.87
CA GLY A 181 9.22 2.58 10.47
C GLY A 181 9.53 1.43 9.50
N LYS A 182 9.84 0.23 9.96
CA LYS A 182 9.94 -0.99 9.15
C LYS A 182 9.79 -2.20 10.08
N ASP A 183 8.90 -3.13 9.77
CA ASP A 183 8.74 -4.39 10.51
C ASP A 183 8.52 -4.21 12.04
N ASN A 184 7.70 -3.22 12.44
CA ASN A 184 7.52 -2.77 13.84
C ASN A 184 8.79 -2.24 14.53
N GLU A 185 9.82 -1.90 13.75
CA GLU A 185 11.03 -1.23 14.20
C GLU A 185 11.09 0.22 13.69
N LEU A 186 11.48 1.15 14.55
CA LEU A 186 11.80 2.51 14.18
C LEU A 186 13.27 2.54 13.77
N VAL A 187 13.53 2.92 12.53
CA VAL A 187 14.87 2.91 11.93
C VAL A 187 15.33 4.34 11.70
N ILE A 188 16.52 4.66 12.21
CA ILE A 188 17.33 5.82 11.83
C ILE A 188 18.47 5.28 10.96
N GLU A 189 18.31 5.35 9.65
CA GLU A 189 19.28 4.87 8.68
C GLU A 189 20.31 5.95 8.39
N ILE A 190 21.59 5.62 8.61
CA ILE A 190 22.74 6.46 8.30
C ILE A 190 23.54 5.68 7.24
N PRO A 191 23.47 6.07 5.95
CA PRO A 191 24.01 5.27 4.86
C PRO A 191 25.54 5.20 4.86
N ASN A 192 26.21 6.25 5.36
CA ASN A 192 27.65 6.33 5.48
C ASN A 192 28.03 6.69 6.91
N LEU A 193 29.09 6.08 7.44
CA LEU A 193 29.61 6.40 8.78
C LEU A 193 29.86 7.91 8.89
N LEU A 194 29.21 8.56 9.86
CA LEU A 194 29.35 10.01 10.03
C LEU A 194 30.72 10.34 10.65
N SER A 195 31.37 11.38 10.10
CA SER A 195 32.60 11.95 10.65
C SER A 195 32.40 12.52 12.06
N SER A 196 31.21 13.06 12.35
CA SER A 196 30.78 13.55 13.67
C SER A 196 29.45 12.90 14.10
N PRO A 197 29.28 12.53 15.38
CA PRO A 197 28.00 12.00 15.86
C PRO A 197 26.86 13.00 15.69
N ILE A 198 25.67 12.52 15.29
CA ILE A 198 24.44 13.31 15.28
C ILE A 198 23.60 12.99 16.51
N HIS A 199 23.12 14.02 17.20
CA HIS A 199 22.22 13.83 18.33
C HIS A 199 20.83 13.39 17.84
N TYR A 200 20.20 12.47 18.58
CA TYR A 200 18.83 12.06 18.33
C TYR A 200 18.03 11.97 19.63
N SER A 201 16.71 12.15 19.52
CA SER A 201 15.76 11.89 20.59
C SER A 201 14.43 11.37 20.03
N ILE A 202 13.81 10.43 20.76
CA ILE A 202 12.57 9.76 20.39
C ILE A 202 11.56 10.02 21.50
N TYR A 203 10.39 10.52 21.14
CA TYR A 203 9.28 10.79 22.05
C TYR A 203 8.03 10.03 21.60
N SER A 204 7.20 9.61 22.56
CA SER A 204 5.81 9.24 22.28
C SER A 204 5.01 10.48 21.85
N ILE A 205 3.85 10.28 21.23
CA ILE A 205 2.94 11.39 20.87
C ILE A 205 2.39 12.14 22.10
N GLU A 206 2.44 11.52 23.27
CA GLU A 206 2.05 12.12 24.57
C GLU A 206 3.18 12.99 25.16
N GLY A 207 4.35 13.03 24.50
CA GLY A 207 5.50 13.84 24.91
C GLY A 207 6.46 13.12 25.85
N THR A 208 6.24 11.83 26.15
CA THR A 208 7.16 11.03 26.98
C THR A 208 8.43 10.74 26.19
N MET A 209 9.59 11.08 26.73
CA MET A 209 10.88 10.73 26.14
C MET A 209 11.12 9.22 26.29
N ILE A 210 11.27 8.54 25.15
CA ILE A 210 11.54 7.10 25.09
C ILE A 210 13.03 6.85 25.15
N GLU A 211 13.80 7.56 24.31
CA GLU A 211 15.25 7.38 24.22
C GLU A 211 15.91 8.61 23.60
N GLN A 212 17.19 8.85 23.93
CA GLN A 212 18.02 9.84 23.26
C GLN A 212 19.51 9.44 23.30
N GLY A 213 20.30 9.97 22.38
CA GLY A 213 21.73 9.69 22.33
C GLY A 213 22.43 10.36 21.15
N ASN A 214 23.58 9.81 20.77
CA ASN A 214 24.36 10.28 19.63
C ASN A 214 24.70 9.11 18.71
N LEU A 215 24.48 9.28 17.40
CA LEU A 215 24.66 8.23 16.40
C LEU A 215 25.77 8.58 15.41
N LYS A 216 26.66 7.61 15.14
CA LYS A 216 27.57 7.65 13.98
C LYS A 216 27.16 6.69 12.85
N LYS A 217 26.30 5.71 13.16
CA LYS A 217 25.84 4.63 12.29
C LYS A 217 24.35 4.39 12.52
N SER A 218 23.72 3.63 11.62
CA SER A 218 22.30 3.31 11.70
C SER A 218 21.90 2.74 13.06
N TYR A 219 20.69 3.08 13.47
CA TYR A 219 20.11 2.69 14.74
C TYR A 219 18.67 2.23 14.55
N THR A 220 18.27 1.25 15.36
CA THR A 220 16.95 0.63 15.29
C THR A 220 16.40 0.46 16.70
N LEU A 221 15.15 0.87 16.89
CA LEU A 221 14.40 0.70 18.14
C LEU A 221 13.15 -0.14 17.87
N LYS A 222 12.74 -0.98 18.83
CA LYS A 222 11.48 -1.73 18.81
C LYS A 222 10.50 -1.16 19.85
N PRO A 223 9.86 -0.01 19.59
CA PRO A 223 8.95 0.57 20.55
C PRO A 223 7.58 -0.13 20.49
N ALA A 224 6.71 0.15 21.46
CA ALA A 224 5.31 -0.30 21.40
C ALA A 224 4.58 0.30 20.18
N LYS A 225 3.46 -0.30 19.75
CA LYS A 225 2.64 0.28 18.67
C LYS A 225 2.16 1.67 19.05
N GLY A 226 2.29 2.63 18.14
CA GLY A 226 1.97 4.02 18.46
C GLY A 226 2.57 5.03 17.50
N VAL A 227 2.38 6.31 17.82
CA VAL A 227 2.95 7.43 17.08
C VAL A 227 4.15 7.98 17.85
N TYR A 228 5.25 8.17 17.14
CA TYR A 228 6.51 8.66 17.69
C TYR A 228 6.97 9.92 16.98
N ILE A 229 7.56 10.83 17.75
CA ILE A 229 8.27 12.01 17.25
C ILE A 229 9.76 11.72 17.39
N VAL A 230 10.46 11.66 16.27
CA VAL A 230 11.90 11.38 16.20
C VAL A 230 12.61 12.63 15.73
N ARG A 231 13.48 13.16 16.58
CA ARG A 231 14.36 14.29 16.24
C ARG A 231 15.74 13.74 15.96
N VAL A 232 16.33 14.12 14.83
CA VAL A 232 17.72 13.78 14.46
C VAL A 232 18.39 15.02 13.92
N GLY A 233 19.39 15.53 14.65
CA GLY A 233 19.97 16.85 14.42
C GLY A 233 18.87 17.92 14.38
N ASN A 234 18.79 18.63 13.25
CA ASN A 234 17.81 19.71 13.04
C ASN A 234 16.50 19.24 12.39
N THR A 235 16.32 17.93 12.18
CA THR A 235 15.13 17.38 11.52
C THR A 235 14.20 16.73 12.53
N THR A 236 12.90 16.77 12.26
CA THR A 236 11.86 16.13 13.07
C THR A 236 10.97 15.29 12.18
N HIS A 237 10.75 14.03 12.58
CA HIS A 237 10.00 13.04 11.83
C HIS A 237 8.87 12.48 12.69
N LYS A 238 7.69 12.31 12.11
CA LYS A 238 6.57 11.64 12.75
C LYS A 238 6.47 10.22 12.20
N ILE A 239 6.71 9.23 13.04
CA ILE A 239 6.73 7.82 12.66
C ILE A 239 5.53 7.10 13.28
N PHE A 240 4.88 6.26 12.50
CA PHE A 240 3.82 5.37 12.96
C PHE A 240 4.36 3.95 13.00
N MET A 241 4.25 3.31 14.16
CA MET A 241 4.72 1.97 14.49
C MET A 241 3.55 1.02 14.70
#